data_AF-A0A165GM86-F1
#
_entry.id   AF-A0A165GM86-F1
#
_cell.length_a   1.000
_cell.length_b   1.000
_cell.length_c   1.000
_cell.angle_alpha   90.00
_cell.angle_beta   90.00
_cell.angle_gamma   90.00
#
_symmetry.space_group_name_H-M   'P 1'
#
loop_
_entity.id
_entity.type
_entity.pdbx_description
1 polymer ?
#
loop_
_entity_poly.entity_id
_entity_poly.type
_entity_poly.pdbx_seq_one_letter_code
_entity_poly.pdbx_strand_id
1 'polypeptide(L)'
;MADVVLAFGPKSWFAASPIVHFRRNLPPHLEEKFRETGYKRIAYVHHLVLGVNDSYWMCWRGVDNNTYFCTFATNVDAFYSDRKLVAQKGLPESLASWIRQKDAIGHMLRDVVQLRISLGPNNASYWAADGNYSTWLNLPPGLKELISSFRHPSGAWKTSMPRHVSLGVQGSYVVVTAEGGAAWAVSGSYPDLDNMLDGLRGRFEIIRSVTVDSHDRNNFMMRLAPDEAIWFVPDSMDSDMKEVSRTLVKPPQHLSPPTRPVLPIPMQPHARTPSQQAPPYRDQQSLAARQQQASKNMRVVGKVAGTGAAILGGLALGVVKGLIQQQLNMDIGDALGNIVGIAGGSLGGDSGGGGGGGGDSGGGGGGGVDSMAFQAQMQEDVWNGPVSDAAMDPIQ
;
A
#
# COMPACT_ATOMS: atom_id res chain seq x y z
N MET A 1 -9.93 -16.84 -4.62
CA MET A 1 -8.58 -16.47 -5.12
C MET A 1 -7.61 -16.80 -4.00
N ALA A 2 -6.49 -17.45 -4.30
CA ALA A 2 -5.46 -17.72 -3.30
C ALA A 2 -4.61 -16.45 -3.16
N ASP A 3 -4.63 -15.76 -2.02
CA ASP A 3 -3.61 -14.72 -1.79
C ASP A 3 -2.32 -15.38 -1.35
N VAL A 4 -1.23 -14.94 -1.98
CA VAL A 4 0.11 -15.11 -1.44
C VAL A 4 0.40 -13.93 -0.54
N VAL A 5 0.86 -14.22 0.67
CA VAL A 5 1.34 -13.23 1.64
C VAL A 5 2.86 -13.32 1.66
N LEU A 6 3.52 -12.20 1.36
CA LEU A 6 4.96 -12.02 1.55
C LEU A 6 5.17 -10.88 2.54
N ALA A 7 6.00 -11.12 3.54
CA ALA A 7 6.42 -10.12 4.51
C ALA A 7 7.94 -10.16 4.68
N PHE A 8 8.56 -8.98 4.65
CA PHE A 8 9.97 -8.78 4.94
C PHE A 8 10.11 -8.10 6.30
N GLY A 9 11.06 -8.57 7.10
CA GLY A 9 11.56 -7.92 8.30
C GLY A 9 13.08 -7.77 8.22
N PRO A 10 13.74 -7.08 9.17
CA PRO A 10 15.16 -6.71 9.04
C PRO A 10 16.13 -7.89 8.87
N LYS A 11 15.77 -9.05 9.42
CA LYS A 11 16.55 -10.30 9.36
C LYS A 11 15.65 -11.52 9.17
N SER A 12 14.38 -11.27 8.83
CA SER A 12 13.31 -12.24 8.88
C SER A 12 12.45 -12.10 7.64
N TRP A 13 11.81 -13.18 7.25
CA TRP A 13 10.86 -13.13 6.15
C TRP A 13 9.84 -14.25 6.31
N PHE A 14 8.72 -14.06 5.65
CA PHE A 14 7.62 -15.01 5.62
C PHE A 14 6.98 -14.99 4.24
N ALA A 15 6.79 -16.16 3.65
CA ALA A 15 6.05 -16.35 2.41
C ALA A 15 5.00 -17.45 2.61
N ALA A 16 3.75 -17.15 2.29
CA ALA A 16 2.64 -18.08 2.46
C ALA A 16 1.73 -18.08 1.24
N SER A 17 1.22 -19.25 0.92
CA SER A 17 0.00 -19.45 0.15
C SER A 17 -0.99 -20.25 1.00
N PRO A 18 -2.22 -20.53 0.50
CA PRO A 18 -3.15 -21.40 1.24
C PRO A 18 -2.63 -22.80 1.57
N ILE A 19 -1.57 -23.27 0.89
CA ILE A 19 -1.12 -24.67 0.97
C ILE A 19 0.29 -24.76 1.57
N VAL A 20 1.16 -23.81 1.27
CA VAL A 20 2.58 -23.84 1.69
C VAL A 20 2.94 -22.58 2.45
N HIS A 21 3.76 -22.75 3.50
CA HIS A 21 4.26 -21.65 4.33
C HIS A 21 5.77 -21.81 4.51
N PHE A 22 6.53 -20.80 4.12
CA PHE A 22 7.97 -20.69 4.33
C PHE A 22 8.27 -19.47 5.20
N ARG A 23 9.31 -19.59 6.02
CA ARG A 23 9.69 -18.53 6.94
C ARG A 23 11.11 -18.70 7.41
N ARG A 24 11.73 -17.60 7.78
CA ARG A 24 13.06 -17.59 8.38
C ARG A 24 13.14 -16.52 9.46
N ASN A 25 13.72 -16.90 10.60
CA ASN A 25 14.00 -16.00 11.73
C ASN A 25 12.79 -15.14 12.15
N LEU A 26 11.58 -15.70 12.19
CA LEU A 26 10.43 -14.93 12.67
C LEU A 26 10.67 -14.42 14.11
N PRO A 27 10.01 -13.32 14.50
CA PRO A 27 9.93 -12.91 15.90
C PRO A 27 9.69 -14.13 16.81
N PRO A 28 10.46 -14.33 17.89
CA PRO A 28 10.38 -15.55 18.69
C PRO A 28 8.97 -15.87 19.18
N HIS A 29 8.20 -14.85 19.60
CA HIS A 29 6.81 -14.99 20.01
C HIS A 29 5.89 -15.42 18.85
N LEU A 30 6.14 -14.94 17.63
CA LEU A 30 5.40 -15.38 16.45
C LEU A 30 5.74 -16.83 16.10
N GLU A 31 7.00 -17.21 16.15
CA GLU A 31 7.44 -18.59 15.91
C GLU A 31 6.85 -19.56 16.94
N GLU A 32 6.83 -19.16 18.22
CA GLU A 32 6.14 -19.90 19.28
C GLU A 32 4.65 -20.02 18.99
N LYS A 33 3.97 -18.94 18.57
CA LYS A 33 2.56 -18.99 18.24
C LYS A 33 2.25 -19.95 17.11
N PHE A 34 3.09 -19.99 16.08
CA PHE A 34 2.99 -20.94 15.00
C PHE A 34 3.20 -22.40 15.48
N ARG A 35 4.11 -22.61 16.45
CA ARG A 35 4.37 -23.91 17.07
C ARG A 35 3.20 -24.39 17.93
N GLU A 36 2.66 -23.52 18.79
CA GLU A 36 1.52 -23.80 19.68
C GLU A 36 0.24 -24.09 18.91
N THR A 37 -0.09 -23.21 17.97
CA THR A 37 -1.28 -23.36 17.12
C THR A 37 -1.13 -24.62 16.27
N GLY A 38 0.10 -24.96 15.89
CA GLY A 38 0.43 -26.00 14.95
C GLY A 38 0.05 -25.56 13.53
N TYR A 39 0.99 -25.62 12.60
CA TYR A 39 0.77 -25.20 11.20
C TYR A 39 -0.45 -25.84 10.55
N LYS A 40 -0.76 -27.09 10.95
CA LYS A 40 -1.94 -27.83 10.48
C LYS A 40 -3.28 -27.20 10.87
N ARG A 41 -3.29 -26.22 11.79
CA ARG A 41 -4.49 -25.51 12.21
C ARG A 41 -4.61 -24.11 11.61
N ILE A 42 -3.63 -23.65 10.83
CA ILE A 42 -3.72 -22.39 10.10
C ILE A 42 -4.18 -22.70 8.68
N ALA A 43 -5.43 -22.35 8.38
CA ALA A 43 -6.00 -22.55 7.04
C ALA A 43 -5.49 -21.50 6.06
N TYR A 44 -5.30 -20.27 6.54
CA TYR A 44 -4.97 -19.14 5.68
C TYR A 44 -4.40 -17.98 6.47
N VAL A 45 -3.31 -17.38 6.00
CA VAL A 45 -2.81 -16.10 6.52
C VAL A 45 -3.38 -15.00 5.63
N HIS A 46 -4.16 -14.07 6.20
CA HIS A 46 -4.78 -12.97 5.46
C HIS A 46 -3.78 -11.86 5.17
N HIS A 47 -3.05 -11.46 6.20
CA HIS A 47 -2.05 -10.42 6.09
C HIS A 47 -1.03 -10.60 7.23
N LEU A 48 0.24 -10.38 6.92
CA LEU A 48 1.34 -10.38 7.87
C LEU A 48 2.24 -9.20 7.50
N VAL A 49 2.65 -8.44 8.51
CA VAL A 49 3.71 -7.44 8.37
C VAL A 49 4.72 -7.65 9.48
N LEU A 50 6.00 -7.61 9.12
CA LEU A 50 7.12 -7.71 10.03
C LEU A 50 7.75 -6.32 10.13
N GLY A 51 8.07 -5.90 11.35
CA GLY A 51 8.73 -4.63 11.63
C GLY A 51 10.08 -4.84 12.31
N VAL A 52 10.63 -3.77 12.88
CA VAL A 52 11.86 -3.83 13.68
C VAL A 52 11.60 -4.36 15.10
N ASN A 53 12.68 -4.80 15.78
CA ASN A 53 12.65 -5.27 17.17
C ASN A 53 11.59 -6.34 17.42
N ASP A 54 11.52 -7.34 16.53
CA ASP A 54 10.58 -8.45 16.63
C ASP A 54 9.10 -8.03 16.65
N SER A 55 8.80 -6.80 16.22
CA SER A 55 7.43 -6.34 16.05
C SER A 55 6.79 -6.95 14.81
N TYR A 56 5.51 -7.26 14.92
CA TYR A 56 4.74 -7.78 13.81
C TYR A 56 3.24 -7.57 14.05
N TRP A 57 2.48 -7.68 12.97
CA TRP A 57 1.03 -7.89 13.03
C TRP A 57 0.67 -9.01 12.07
N MET A 58 -0.16 -9.95 12.51
CA MET A 58 -0.62 -11.08 11.71
C MET A 58 -2.10 -11.31 11.95
N CYS A 59 -2.87 -11.52 10.88
CA CYS A 59 -4.18 -12.15 10.97
C CYS A 59 -4.26 -13.38 10.09
N TRP A 60 -4.89 -14.41 10.63
CA TRP A 60 -5.04 -15.71 9.99
C TRP A 60 -6.40 -16.32 10.34
N ARG A 61 -6.79 -17.34 9.57
CA ARG A 61 -8.00 -18.12 9.79
C ARG A 61 -7.63 -19.52 10.24
N GLY A 62 -8.31 -20.01 11.26
CA GLY A 62 -8.19 -21.40 11.71
C GLY A 62 -8.77 -22.40 10.70
N VAL A 63 -8.31 -23.65 10.74
CA VAL A 63 -8.89 -24.77 9.96
C VAL A 63 -10.27 -25.16 10.47
N ASP A 64 -10.53 -24.97 11.75
CA ASP A 64 -11.69 -25.50 12.44
C ASP A 64 -12.98 -24.71 12.20
N ASN A 65 -13.01 -23.38 12.17
CA ASN A 65 -14.32 -22.71 12.38
C ASN A 65 -14.58 -21.32 11.77
N ASN A 66 -13.96 -20.94 10.64
CA ASN A 66 -14.19 -19.61 10.05
C ASN A 66 -13.84 -18.43 11.00
N THR A 67 -13.23 -18.73 12.15
CA THR A 67 -12.76 -17.76 13.14
C THR A 67 -11.48 -17.13 12.65
N TYR A 68 -11.45 -15.81 12.67
CA TYR A 68 -10.28 -15.02 12.39
C TYR A 68 -9.53 -14.77 13.70
N PHE A 69 -8.25 -15.06 13.68
CA PHE A 69 -7.32 -14.79 14.77
C PHE A 69 -6.39 -13.67 14.33
N CYS A 70 -6.14 -12.74 15.24
CA CYS A 70 -5.20 -11.66 15.04
C CYS A 70 -4.26 -11.60 16.23
N THR A 71 -2.97 -11.50 15.96
CA THR A 71 -1.94 -11.29 16.96
C THR A 71 -0.98 -10.22 16.47
N PHE A 72 -0.52 -9.41 17.38
CA PHE A 72 0.53 -8.44 17.14
C PHE A 72 1.46 -8.48 18.34
N ALA A 73 2.73 -8.16 18.11
CA ALA A 73 3.63 -7.83 19.21
C ALA A 73 3.60 -6.32 19.38
N THR A 74 2.89 -5.86 20.43
CA THR A 74 3.15 -4.52 20.98
C THR A 74 4.22 -4.61 22.06
N ASN A 75 4.78 -3.46 22.47
CA ASN A 75 5.67 -3.35 23.63
C ASN A 75 5.05 -3.89 24.93
N VAL A 76 3.75 -4.24 24.91
CA VAL A 76 2.89 -4.42 26.07
C VAL A 76 2.37 -5.84 26.21
N ASP A 77 2.56 -6.71 25.21
CA ASP A 77 2.14 -8.13 25.30
C ASP A 77 3.16 -9.00 26.06
N ALA A 78 3.89 -8.39 27.00
CA ALA A 78 4.52 -9.07 28.12
C ALA A 78 3.43 -9.57 29.08
N PHE A 79 2.60 -10.51 28.63
CA PHE A 79 1.77 -11.33 29.49
C PHE A 79 2.62 -12.45 30.09
N TYR A 80 3.65 -12.06 30.86
CA TYR A 80 4.24 -12.84 31.93
C TYR A 80 4.76 -11.84 32.97
N SER A 81 4.18 -11.95 34.16
CA SER A 81 4.45 -11.21 35.39
C SER A 81 5.87 -10.68 35.56
N ASP A 82 5.95 -9.39 35.88
CA ASP A 82 6.94 -8.84 36.81
C ASP A 82 8.41 -8.79 36.37
N ARG A 83 8.66 -8.40 35.10
CA ARG A 83 9.96 -7.84 34.73
C ARG A 83 9.83 -6.51 34.01
N LYS A 84 10.43 -5.52 34.66
CA LYS A 84 10.81 -4.19 34.17
C LYS A 84 11.67 -4.35 32.89
N LEU A 85 11.02 -4.57 31.75
CA LEU A 85 11.67 -4.78 30.47
C LEU A 85 11.64 -3.49 29.65
N VAL A 86 12.85 -3.11 29.24
CA VAL A 86 13.20 -2.04 28.30
C VAL A 86 12.17 -1.95 27.18
N ALA A 87 11.65 -0.75 26.92
CA ALA A 87 10.74 -0.45 25.82
C ALA A 87 11.39 -0.78 24.46
N GLN A 88 11.33 -2.05 24.05
CA GLN A 88 11.67 -2.47 22.69
C GLN A 88 10.59 -1.92 21.77
N LYS A 89 10.96 -1.13 20.76
CA LYS A 89 10.02 -0.40 19.90
C LYS A 89 9.24 -1.38 19.00
N GLY A 90 7.98 -1.57 19.34
CA GLY A 90 6.96 -2.38 18.67
C GLY A 90 6.35 -1.67 17.46
N LEU A 91 5.12 -2.07 17.11
CA LEU A 91 4.33 -1.30 16.14
C LEU A 91 4.14 0.15 16.61
N PRO A 92 4.02 1.13 15.70
CA PRO A 92 3.69 2.50 16.07
C PRO A 92 2.41 2.55 16.91
N GLU A 93 2.42 3.26 18.05
CA GLU A 93 1.30 3.24 19.01
C GLU A 93 -0.02 3.70 18.37
N SER A 94 0.05 4.67 17.47
CA SER A 94 -1.10 5.14 16.69
C SER A 94 -1.70 4.04 15.80
N LEU A 95 -0.84 3.21 15.17
CA LEU A 95 -1.29 2.06 14.39
C LEU A 95 -1.91 1.00 15.29
N ALA A 96 -1.23 0.63 16.39
CA ALA A 96 -1.74 -0.36 17.33
C ALA A 96 -3.08 0.08 17.94
N SER A 97 -3.22 1.35 18.28
CA SER A 97 -4.46 1.94 18.78
C SER A 97 -5.56 1.89 17.72
N TRP A 98 -5.29 2.32 16.48
CA TRP A 98 -6.26 2.29 15.38
C TRP A 98 -6.79 0.88 15.08
N ILE A 99 -5.91 -0.12 15.09
CA ILE A 99 -6.27 -1.54 14.90
C ILE A 99 -7.17 -2.03 16.04
N ARG A 100 -6.88 -1.64 17.29
CA ARG A 100 -7.58 -2.10 18.50
C ARG A 100 -8.90 -1.38 18.78
N GLN A 101 -9.30 -0.41 17.96
CA GLN A 101 -10.53 0.34 18.20
C GLN A 101 -11.74 -0.59 18.21
N LYS A 102 -12.60 -0.39 19.21
CA LYS A 102 -13.84 -1.12 19.42
C LYS A 102 -15.03 -0.17 19.47
N ASP A 103 -16.20 -0.67 19.09
CA ASP A 103 -17.45 0.05 19.31
C ASP A 103 -17.85 0.04 20.79
N ALA A 104 -18.97 0.70 21.10
CA ALA A 104 -19.50 0.78 22.46
C ALA A 104 -19.88 -0.59 23.07
N ILE A 105 -20.10 -1.61 22.24
CA ILE A 105 -20.45 -2.98 22.66
C ILE A 105 -19.25 -3.93 22.64
N GLY A 106 -18.04 -3.42 22.35
CA GLY A 106 -16.80 -4.16 22.44
C GLY A 106 -16.41 -4.95 21.18
N HIS A 107 -17.11 -4.78 20.06
CA HIS A 107 -16.73 -5.36 18.77
C HIS A 107 -15.60 -4.56 18.12
N MET A 108 -14.69 -5.26 17.42
CA MET A 108 -13.64 -4.62 16.63
C MET A 108 -14.28 -3.78 15.52
N LEU A 109 -13.90 -2.50 15.43
CA LEU A 109 -14.39 -1.61 14.36
C LEU A 109 -13.80 -1.95 13.00
N ARG A 110 -12.63 -2.60 12.99
CA ARG A 110 -11.82 -2.84 11.80
C ARG A 110 -12.23 -4.14 11.13
N ASP A 111 -12.41 -4.12 9.80
CA ASP A 111 -12.54 -5.33 9.01
C ASP A 111 -11.17 -6.01 8.87
N VAL A 112 -10.96 -7.03 9.69
CA VAL A 112 -9.72 -7.83 9.74
C VAL A 112 -9.38 -8.46 8.39
N VAL A 113 -10.36 -8.87 7.60
CA VAL A 113 -10.15 -9.58 6.32
C VAL A 113 -9.64 -8.61 5.25
N GLN A 114 -10.16 -7.39 5.27
CA GLN A 114 -9.76 -6.30 4.38
C GLN A 114 -8.57 -5.50 4.91
N LEU A 115 -8.10 -5.77 6.13
CA LEU A 115 -6.99 -5.03 6.70
C LEU A 115 -5.71 -5.22 5.88
N ARG A 116 -5.11 -4.10 5.49
CA ARG A 116 -3.82 -4.01 4.81
C ARG A 116 -2.96 -3.05 5.60
N ILE A 117 -1.74 -3.45 5.88
CA ILE A 117 -0.76 -2.67 6.62
C ILE A 117 0.56 -2.72 5.85
N SER A 118 1.18 -1.56 5.67
CA SER A 118 2.56 -1.45 5.22
C SER A 118 3.35 -0.65 6.23
N LEU A 119 4.49 -1.20 6.64
CA LEU A 119 5.46 -0.53 7.51
C LEU A 119 6.65 -0.09 6.68
N GLY A 120 7.02 1.19 6.82
CA GLY A 120 8.28 1.68 6.28
C GLY A 120 9.48 1.33 7.17
N PRO A 121 10.68 1.76 6.79
CA PRO A 121 11.91 1.44 7.50
C PRO A 121 11.84 1.82 8.98
N ASN A 122 12.33 0.95 9.85
CA ASN A 122 12.38 1.15 11.31
C ASN A 122 11.03 1.44 11.98
N ASN A 123 9.92 1.01 11.36
CA ASN A 123 8.56 1.36 11.76
C ASN A 123 8.33 2.89 11.85
N ALA A 124 9.18 3.71 11.21
CA ALA A 124 9.14 5.16 11.32
C ALA A 124 7.95 5.77 10.55
N SER A 125 7.43 5.03 9.58
CA SER A 125 6.23 5.37 8.82
C SER A 125 5.36 4.14 8.64
N TYR A 126 4.06 4.36 8.45
CA TYR A 126 3.14 3.27 8.09
C TYR A 126 1.96 3.81 7.30
N TRP A 127 1.33 2.89 6.56
CA TRP A 127 -0.01 3.06 6.01
C TRP A 127 -0.85 1.85 6.41
N ALA A 128 -2.10 2.07 6.78
CA ALA A 128 -3.06 1.00 7.02
C ALA A 128 -4.45 1.36 6.52
N ALA A 129 -5.18 0.37 6.01
CA ALA A 129 -6.58 0.51 5.63
C ALA A 129 -7.35 -0.80 5.83
N ASP A 130 -8.65 -0.72 6.08
CA ASP A 130 -9.55 -1.87 6.28
C ASP A 130 -10.68 -1.94 5.23
N GLY A 131 -10.51 -1.24 4.10
CA GLY A 131 -11.53 -1.13 3.06
C GLY A 131 -12.52 0.04 3.23
N ASN A 132 -12.73 0.51 4.46
CA ASN A 132 -13.63 1.64 4.74
C ASN A 132 -12.88 2.86 5.30
N TYR A 133 -11.89 2.58 6.14
CA TYR A 133 -11.09 3.55 6.85
C TYR A 133 -9.62 3.34 6.53
N SER A 134 -8.84 4.40 6.72
CA SER A 134 -7.38 4.35 6.58
C SER A 134 -6.72 5.30 7.56
N THR A 135 -5.52 4.95 8.00
CA THR A 135 -4.65 5.77 8.83
C THR A 135 -3.22 5.65 8.32
N TRP A 136 -2.41 6.67 8.57
CA TRP A 136 -1.00 6.64 8.21
C TRP A 136 -0.20 7.58 9.11
N LEU A 137 1.11 7.37 9.15
CA LEU A 137 2.05 8.23 9.84
C LEU A 137 3.33 8.37 9.02
N ASN A 138 3.86 9.60 8.94
CA ASN A 138 5.16 9.92 8.33
C ASN A 138 5.37 9.34 6.91
N LEU A 139 4.33 9.34 6.08
CA LEU A 139 4.48 8.86 4.69
C LEU A 139 5.49 9.69 3.91
N PRO A 140 6.17 9.10 2.89
CA PRO A 140 6.96 9.85 1.94
C PRO A 140 6.14 11.03 1.36
N PRO A 141 6.73 12.23 1.17
CA PRO A 141 5.98 13.43 0.78
C PRO A 141 5.10 13.23 -0.46
N GLY A 142 5.66 12.66 -1.54
CA GLY A 142 4.90 12.38 -2.76
C GLY A 142 3.73 11.40 -2.55
N LEU A 143 3.91 10.41 -1.68
CA LEU A 143 2.83 9.49 -1.31
C LEU A 143 1.75 10.17 -0.47
N LYS A 144 2.15 11.03 0.49
CA LYS A 144 1.23 11.79 1.33
C LYS A 144 0.34 12.68 0.47
N GLU A 145 0.95 13.46 -0.43
CA GLU A 145 0.23 14.32 -1.38
C GLU A 145 -0.73 13.52 -2.26
N LEU A 146 -0.26 12.38 -2.78
CA LEU A 146 -1.08 11.48 -3.60
C LEU A 146 -2.32 10.97 -2.82
N ILE A 147 -2.14 10.43 -1.60
CA ILE A 147 -3.25 9.95 -0.78
C ILE A 147 -4.20 11.09 -0.40
N SER A 148 -3.68 12.27 -0.08
CA SER A 148 -4.50 13.47 0.17
C SER A 148 -5.31 13.88 -1.07
N SER A 149 -4.75 13.73 -2.27
CA SER A 149 -5.45 14.02 -3.52
C SER A 149 -6.66 13.10 -3.73
N PHE A 150 -6.57 11.85 -3.28
CA PHE A 150 -7.65 10.86 -3.33
C PHE A 150 -8.73 11.08 -2.26
N ARG A 151 -8.57 12.03 -1.33
CA ARG A 151 -9.50 12.26 -0.23
C ARG A 151 -10.20 13.61 -0.30
N HIS A 152 -11.48 13.62 0.06
CA HIS A 152 -12.23 14.83 0.35
C HIS A 152 -11.71 15.46 1.65
N PRO A 153 -11.86 16.79 1.82
CA PRO A 153 -11.58 17.43 3.11
C PRO A 153 -12.37 16.82 4.27
N SER A 154 -13.51 16.16 4.00
CA SER A 154 -14.29 15.41 4.99
C SER A 154 -13.68 14.07 5.40
N GLY A 155 -12.60 13.63 4.75
CA GLY A 155 -11.95 12.33 4.97
C GLY A 155 -12.49 11.18 4.11
N ALA A 156 -13.60 11.36 3.41
CA ALA A 156 -14.12 10.37 2.45
C ALA A 156 -13.22 10.25 1.22
N TRP A 157 -13.20 9.08 0.56
CA TRP A 157 -12.46 8.92 -0.70
C TRP A 157 -13.17 9.65 -1.85
N LYS A 158 -12.44 10.52 -2.56
CA LYS A 158 -12.87 11.22 -3.79
C LYS A 158 -12.92 10.28 -4.99
N THR A 159 -11.84 9.51 -5.14
CA THR A 159 -11.56 8.63 -6.28
C THR A 159 -11.33 7.21 -5.75
N SER A 160 -10.86 6.29 -6.61
CA SER A 160 -10.49 4.95 -6.15
C SER A 160 -9.55 4.96 -4.95
N MET A 161 -10.01 4.31 -3.89
CA MET A 161 -9.22 4.03 -2.70
C MET A 161 -7.97 3.19 -3.07
N PRO A 162 -6.81 3.47 -2.47
CA PRO A 162 -5.67 2.58 -2.52
C PRO A 162 -6.05 1.19 -2.00
N ARG A 163 -5.99 0.18 -2.86
CA ARG A 163 -6.19 -1.23 -2.45
C ARG A 163 -4.90 -1.86 -1.95
N HIS A 164 -3.77 -1.31 -2.38
CA HIS A 164 -2.45 -1.78 -1.98
C HIS A 164 -1.49 -0.59 -1.88
N VAL A 165 -0.76 -0.52 -0.77
CA VAL A 165 0.35 0.42 -0.57
C VAL A 165 1.52 -0.39 -0.03
N SER A 166 2.71 -0.15 -0.57
CA SER A 166 3.94 -0.76 -0.09
C SER A 166 5.00 0.31 0.10
N LEU A 167 5.58 0.36 1.30
CA LEU A 167 6.61 1.31 1.71
C LEU A 167 7.96 0.59 1.71
N GLY A 168 8.90 1.12 0.95
CA GLY A 168 10.27 0.62 0.84
C GLY A 168 11.29 1.52 1.53
N VAL A 169 12.56 1.25 1.30
CA VAL A 169 13.67 2.06 1.81
C VAL A 169 13.75 3.42 1.13
N GLN A 170 14.36 4.39 1.81
CA GLN A 170 14.64 5.74 1.28
C GLN A 170 13.41 6.49 0.74
N GLY A 171 12.26 6.29 1.37
CA GLY A 171 11.00 6.93 0.96
C GLY A 171 10.40 6.34 -0.31
N SER A 172 10.88 5.17 -0.75
CA SER A 172 10.34 4.49 -1.91
C SER A 172 8.93 3.97 -1.61
N TYR A 173 8.04 4.00 -2.59
CA TYR A 173 6.69 3.47 -2.42
C TYR A 173 6.08 2.98 -3.73
N VAL A 174 5.10 2.07 -3.59
CA VAL A 174 4.19 1.67 -4.65
C VAL A 174 2.76 1.76 -4.14
N VAL A 175 1.87 2.37 -4.92
CA VAL A 175 0.43 2.42 -4.68
C VAL A 175 -0.29 1.81 -5.87
N VAL A 176 -1.27 0.96 -5.58
CA VAL A 176 -2.22 0.44 -6.55
C VAL A 176 -3.63 0.75 -6.07
N THR A 177 -4.46 1.33 -6.93
CA THR A 177 -5.85 1.72 -6.60
C THR A 177 -6.85 0.65 -7.02
N ALA A 178 -8.05 0.72 -6.44
CA ALA A 178 -9.14 -0.22 -6.74
C ALA A 178 -9.57 -0.23 -8.22
N GLU A 179 -9.46 0.92 -8.91
CA GLU A 179 -9.82 1.06 -10.34
C GLU A 179 -8.69 0.66 -11.30
N GLY A 180 -7.60 0.06 -10.79
CA GLY A 180 -6.47 -0.31 -11.64
C GLY A 180 -5.59 0.88 -12.03
N GLY A 181 -5.54 1.93 -11.21
CA GLY A 181 -4.49 2.94 -11.25
C GLY A 181 -3.27 2.51 -10.45
N ALA A 182 -2.10 3.07 -10.77
CA ALA A 182 -0.91 2.91 -9.95
C ALA A 182 -0.06 4.19 -9.96
N ALA A 183 0.68 4.40 -8.88
CA ALA A 183 1.68 5.44 -8.76
C ALA A 183 2.81 4.94 -7.87
N TRP A 184 4.05 5.27 -8.20
CA TRP A 184 5.21 4.76 -7.48
C TRP A 184 6.37 5.74 -7.55
N ALA A 185 7.28 5.59 -6.59
CA ALA A 185 8.59 6.21 -6.59
C ALA A 185 9.57 5.16 -6.08
N VAL A 186 10.19 4.39 -6.98
CA VAL A 186 11.08 3.27 -6.59
C VAL A 186 12.41 3.24 -7.35
N SER A 187 12.59 4.11 -8.34
CA SER A 187 13.75 4.13 -9.26
C SER A 187 15.13 4.13 -8.58
N GLY A 188 15.27 4.77 -7.41
CA GLY A 188 16.54 4.82 -6.68
C GLY A 188 16.88 3.56 -5.87
N SER A 189 15.88 2.80 -5.44
CA SER A 189 16.05 1.68 -4.48
C SER A 189 15.65 0.31 -5.06
N TYR A 190 14.86 0.29 -6.13
CA TYR A 190 14.34 -0.91 -6.79
C TYR A 190 14.23 -0.67 -8.32
N PRO A 191 15.36 -0.47 -9.03
CA PRO A 191 15.36 -0.18 -10.47
C PRO A 191 14.70 -1.27 -11.32
N ASP A 192 14.85 -2.55 -10.95
CA ASP A 192 14.18 -3.65 -11.65
C ASP A 192 12.65 -3.56 -11.52
N LEU A 193 12.15 -3.22 -10.33
CA LEU A 193 10.72 -3.00 -10.11
C LEU A 193 10.24 -1.76 -10.88
N ASP A 194 11.02 -0.69 -10.92
CA ASP A 194 10.69 0.53 -11.66
C ASP A 194 10.51 0.23 -13.16
N ASN A 195 11.47 -0.49 -13.76
CA ASN A 195 11.41 -0.92 -15.15
C ASN A 195 10.19 -1.81 -15.43
N MET A 196 9.87 -2.73 -14.51
CA MET A 196 8.68 -3.59 -14.62
C MET A 196 7.39 -2.78 -14.56
N LEU A 197 7.26 -1.85 -13.60
CA LEU A 197 6.08 -1.00 -13.46
C LEU A 197 5.91 -0.08 -14.68
N ASP A 198 7.01 0.44 -15.23
CA ASP A 198 6.99 1.24 -16.45
C ASP A 198 6.46 0.45 -17.65
N GLY A 199 6.91 -0.80 -17.83
CA GLY A 199 6.41 -1.72 -18.85
C GLY A 199 4.93 -2.13 -18.68
N LEU A 200 4.36 -1.91 -17.49
CA LEU A 200 2.95 -2.15 -17.16
C LEU A 200 2.06 -0.90 -17.26
N ARG A 201 2.59 0.25 -17.71
CA ARG A 201 1.78 1.46 -17.89
C ARG A 201 0.52 1.19 -18.72
N GLY A 202 -0.62 1.65 -18.19
CA GLY A 202 -1.93 1.45 -18.79
C GLY A 202 -2.54 0.05 -18.59
N ARG A 203 -1.89 -0.83 -17.82
CA ARG A 203 -2.34 -2.20 -17.53
C ARG A 203 -2.26 -2.55 -16.04
N PHE A 204 -2.40 -1.59 -15.14
CA PHE A 204 -2.20 -1.84 -13.70
C PHE A 204 -3.36 -2.62 -13.05
N GLU A 205 -4.48 -2.81 -13.74
CA GLU A 205 -5.56 -3.69 -13.33
C GLU A 205 -5.10 -5.14 -13.14
N ILE A 206 -4.05 -5.55 -13.85
CA ILE A 206 -3.48 -6.90 -13.70
C ILE A 206 -2.66 -7.03 -12.42
N ILE A 207 -2.13 -5.94 -11.86
CA ILE A 207 -1.32 -6.01 -10.64
C ILE A 207 -2.24 -6.36 -9.48
N ARG A 208 -2.00 -7.47 -8.78
CA ARG A 208 -2.78 -7.88 -7.60
C ARG A 208 -2.19 -7.31 -6.31
N SER A 209 -0.87 -7.35 -6.16
CA SER A 209 -0.15 -6.84 -5.00
C SER A 209 1.31 -6.59 -5.35
N VAL A 210 1.96 -5.63 -4.68
CA VAL A 210 3.40 -5.38 -4.79
C VAL A 210 3.97 -5.25 -3.39
N THR A 211 4.82 -6.16 -2.95
CA THR A 211 5.51 -6.06 -1.66
C THR A 211 6.96 -5.68 -1.91
N VAL A 212 7.37 -4.51 -1.44
CA VAL A 212 8.79 -4.12 -1.38
C VAL A 212 9.33 -4.33 0.03
N ASP A 213 10.60 -4.68 0.13
CA ASP A 213 11.30 -4.84 1.41
C ASP A 213 11.65 -3.46 2.00
N SER A 214 11.14 -3.14 3.19
CA SER A 214 11.43 -1.85 3.85
C SER A 214 12.77 -1.81 4.59
N HIS A 215 13.57 -2.87 4.49
CA HIS A 215 14.86 -3.02 5.17
C HIS A 215 16.04 -3.19 4.20
N ASP A 216 15.79 -3.74 3.01
CA ASP A 216 16.83 -3.96 2.01
C ASP A 216 16.37 -3.47 0.62
N ARG A 217 17.34 -3.02 -0.18
CA ARG A 217 17.10 -2.59 -1.55
C ARG A 217 16.92 -3.80 -2.46
N ASN A 218 16.30 -3.58 -3.62
CA ASN A 218 16.11 -4.57 -4.67
C ASN A 218 15.28 -5.82 -4.27
N ASN A 219 14.88 -5.98 -3.02
CA ASN A 219 14.03 -7.09 -2.61
C ASN A 219 12.54 -6.72 -2.79
N PHE A 220 11.85 -7.44 -3.66
CA PHE A 220 10.42 -7.27 -3.89
C PHE A 220 9.74 -8.52 -4.44
N MET A 221 8.41 -8.53 -4.33
CA MET A 221 7.54 -9.46 -5.07
C MET A 221 6.35 -8.69 -5.64
N MET A 222 6.09 -8.88 -6.91
CA MET A 222 4.92 -8.38 -7.62
C MET A 222 4.06 -9.58 -8.04
N ARG A 223 2.77 -9.54 -7.69
CA ARG A 223 1.78 -10.53 -8.11
C ARG A 223 0.92 -9.93 -9.21
N LEU A 224 0.75 -10.67 -10.30
CA LEU A 224 -0.03 -10.30 -11.47
C LEU A 224 -1.20 -11.29 -11.65
N ALA A 225 -2.27 -10.82 -12.28
CA ALA A 225 -3.42 -11.63 -12.69
C ALA A 225 -3.11 -12.37 -14.01
N PRO A 226 -3.64 -13.59 -14.22
CA PRO A 226 -4.49 -14.34 -13.29
C PRO A 226 -3.73 -14.90 -12.09
N ASP A 227 -2.56 -15.51 -12.28
CA ASP A 227 -1.84 -16.26 -11.23
C ASP A 227 -0.31 -16.24 -11.45
N GLU A 228 0.23 -15.09 -11.84
CA GLU A 228 1.67 -14.91 -12.05
C GLU A 228 2.31 -14.16 -10.87
N ALA A 229 3.53 -14.51 -10.52
CA ALA A 229 4.33 -13.78 -9.56
C ALA A 229 5.73 -13.59 -10.11
N ILE A 230 6.24 -12.37 -9.98
CA ILE A 230 7.60 -11.98 -10.35
C ILE A 230 8.25 -11.47 -9.07
N TRP A 231 9.48 -11.89 -8.79
CA TRP A 231 10.18 -11.49 -7.58
C TRP A 231 11.66 -11.24 -7.85
N PHE A 232 12.23 -10.41 -7.00
CA PHE A 232 13.66 -10.28 -6.83
C PHE A 232 13.89 -10.44 -5.33
N VAL A 233 14.50 -11.54 -4.90
CA VAL A 233 14.74 -11.86 -3.49
C VAL A 233 16.12 -12.50 -3.36
N PRO A 234 16.70 -12.58 -2.15
CA PRO A 234 17.96 -13.27 -1.95
C PRO A 234 17.89 -14.74 -2.40
N ASP A 235 18.98 -15.29 -2.94
CA ASP A 235 19.05 -16.67 -3.44
C ASP A 235 18.52 -17.71 -2.44
N SER A 236 18.73 -17.46 -1.14
CA SER A 236 18.24 -18.32 -0.07
C SER A 236 16.71 -18.41 0.05
N MET A 237 15.96 -17.55 -0.64
CA MET A 237 14.50 -17.53 -0.71
C MET A 237 13.98 -18.06 -2.05
N ASP A 238 14.81 -18.15 -3.09
CA ASP A 238 14.33 -18.39 -4.46
C ASP A 238 13.65 -19.76 -4.61
N SER A 239 14.19 -20.82 -3.99
CA SER A 239 13.53 -22.15 -3.98
C SER A 239 12.15 -22.11 -3.36
N ASP A 240 12.00 -21.33 -2.29
CA ASP A 240 10.79 -21.25 -1.49
C ASP A 240 9.75 -20.40 -2.23
N MET A 241 10.17 -19.30 -2.86
CA MET A 241 9.31 -18.49 -3.73
C MET A 241 8.82 -19.26 -4.95
N LYS A 242 9.68 -20.10 -5.56
CA LYS A 242 9.27 -21.01 -6.63
C LYS A 242 8.17 -21.96 -6.16
N GLU A 243 8.29 -22.54 -4.97
CA GLU A 243 7.27 -23.43 -4.43
C GLU A 243 5.96 -22.70 -4.09
N VAL A 244 6.03 -21.51 -3.49
CA VAL A 244 4.86 -20.65 -3.24
C VAL A 244 4.17 -20.31 -4.56
N SER A 245 4.92 -19.92 -5.60
CA SER A 245 4.36 -19.53 -6.90
C SER A 245 3.63 -20.69 -7.60
N ARG A 246 4.08 -21.93 -7.45
CA ARG A 246 3.41 -23.12 -8.02
C ARG A 246 2.01 -23.32 -7.47
N THR A 247 1.73 -22.82 -6.26
CA THR A 247 0.41 -22.91 -5.65
C THR A 247 -0.57 -21.83 -6.11
N LEU A 248 -0.09 -20.77 -6.76
CA LEU A 248 -0.95 -19.74 -7.35
C LEU A 248 -1.82 -20.32 -8.48
N VAL A 249 -1.25 -21.22 -9.29
CA VAL A 249 -1.88 -21.78 -10.51
C VAL A 249 -3.07 -22.71 -10.21
N LYS A 250 -3.34 -23.04 -8.94
CA LYS A 250 -4.40 -23.97 -8.56
C LYS A 250 -5.31 -23.35 -7.50
N PRO A 251 -6.49 -22.82 -7.88
CA PRO A 251 -7.57 -22.67 -6.92
C PRO A 251 -7.82 -24.06 -6.29
N PRO A 252 -7.88 -24.18 -4.95
CA PRO A 252 -8.32 -25.42 -4.33
C PRO A 252 -9.74 -25.71 -4.82
N GLN A 253 -9.92 -26.67 -5.73
CA GLN A 253 -11.24 -27.02 -6.27
C GLN A 253 -12.21 -27.53 -5.19
N HIS A 254 -11.73 -27.72 -3.95
CA HIS A 254 -12.51 -28.22 -2.81
C HIS A 254 -12.97 -27.17 -1.80
N LEU A 255 -12.62 -25.89 -1.97
CA LEU A 255 -13.13 -24.81 -1.11
C LEU A 255 -14.21 -24.02 -1.86
N SER A 256 -15.33 -24.67 -2.17
CA SER A 256 -16.56 -23.93 -2.48
C SER A 256 -16.81 -22.94 -1.35
N PRO A 257 -17.03 -21.63 -1.63
CA PRO A 257 -17.40 -20.71 -0.57
C PRO A 257 -18.61 -21.31 0.18
N PRO A 258 -18.65 -21.28 1.52
CA PRO A 258 -19.82 -21.73 2.24
C PRO A 258 -21.00 -20.94 1.68
N THR A 259 -21.91 -21.63 1.01
CA THR A 259 -23.17 -21.06 0.52
C THR A 259 -23.83 -20.49 1.76
N ARG A 260 -23.74 -19.17 1.96
CA ARG A 260 -24.49 -18.52 3.03
C ARG A 260 -25.95 -18.90 2.76
N PRO A 261 -26.66 -19.55 3.69
CA PRO A 261 -28.09 -19.75 3.51
C PRO A 261 -28.68 -18.37 3.27
N VAL A 262 -29.24 -18.15 2.08
CA VAL A 262 -30.01 -16.96 1.78
C VAL A 262 -31.22 -17.07 2.70
N LEU A 263 -31.17 -16.40 3.85
CA LEU A 263 -32.33 -16.30 4.71
C LEU A 263 -33.43 -15.64 3.86
N PRO A 264 -34.64 -16.22 3.81
CA PRO A 264 -35.75 -15.62 3.11
C PRO A 264 -35.94 -14.20 3.64
N ILE A 265 -35.81 -13.21 2.74
CA ILE A 265 -36.02 -11.81 3.07
C ILE A 265 -37.43 -11.72 3.64
N PRO A 266 -37.60 -11.28 4.91
CA PRO A 266 -38.92 -11.02 5.44
C PRO A 266 -39.57 -9.96 4.55
N MET A 267 -40.69 -10.29 3.91
CA MET A 267 -41.49 -9.32 3.18
C MET A 267 -41.89 -8.20 4.13
N GLN A 268 -41.22 -7.06 4.07
CA GLN A 268 -41.66 -5.88 4.82
C GLN A 268 -42.98 -5.37 4.20
N PRO A 269 -44.01 -5.13 5.02
CA PRO A 269 -45.23 -4.48 4.57
C PRO A 269 -44.89 -3.10 3.99
N HIS A 270 -45.28 -2.87 2.74
CA HIS A 270 -45.09 -1.59 2.08
C HIS A 270 -45.99 -0.55 2.75
N ALA A 271 -45.41 0.30 3.60
CA ALA A 271 -46.07 1.50 4.07
C ALA A 271 -46.24 2.47 2.88
N ARG A 272 -47.50 2.79 2.55
CA ARG A 272 -47.87 3.75 1.51
C ARG A 272 -47.25 5.11 1.82
N THR A 273 -46.41 5.61 0.92
CA THR A 273 -45.89 6.97 0.94
C THR A 273 -47.03 7.96 0.62
N PRO A 274 -47.24 9.04 1.40
CA PRO A 274 -48.12 10.12 0.99
C PRO A 274 -47.49 10.91 -0.17
N SER A 275 -48.30 11.17 -1.18
CA SER A 275 -48.01 11.94 -2.39
C SER A 275 -47.54 13.37 -2.06
N GLN A 276 -46.26 13.65 -2.29
CA GLN A 276 -45.73 15.02 -2.36
C GLN A 276 -46.11 15.64 -3.72
N GLN A 277 -46.82 16.77 -3.67
CA GLN A 277 -47.10 17.63 -4.81
C GLN A 277 -45.81 18.26 -5.32
N ALA A 278 -45.60 18.21 -6.64
CA ALA A 278 -44.48 18.84 -7.32
C ALA A 278 -44.63 20.37 -7.35
N PRO A 279 -43.56 21.14 -7.10
CA PRO A 279 -43.55 22.58 -7.34
C PRO A 279 -43.49 22.91 -8.85
N PRO A 280 -44.04 24.06 -9.28
CA PRO A 280 -44.09 24.44 -10.69
C PRO A 280 -42.71 24.78 -11.27
N TYR A 281 -42.51 24.31 -12.49
CA TYR A 281 -41.39 24.63 -13.39
C TYR A 281 -41.25 26.15 -13.55
N ARG A 282 -40.06 26.69 -13.30
CA ARG A 282 -39.70 28.09 -13.60
C ARG A 282 -38.59 28.12 -14.64
N ASP A 283 -38.77 28.97 -15.64
CA ASP A 283 -38.05 29.04 -16.91
C ASP A 283 -36.53 29.02 -16.83
N GLN A 284 -35.91 28.09 -17.56
CA GLN A 284 -34.46 27.90 -17.67
C GLN A 284 -33.94 28.30 -19.07
N GLN A 285 -34.34 29.48 -19.58
CA GLN A 285 -34.09 29.89 -20.97
C GLN A 285 -32.95 30.92 -21.19
N SER A 286 -32.09 31.23 -20.22
CA SER A 286 -31.12 32.35 -20.37
C SER A 286 -29.62 32.00 -20.34
N LEU A 287 -29.21 30.73 -20.31
CA LEU A 287 -27.78 30.35 -20.27
C LEU A 287 -27.16 29.98 -21.63
N ALA A 288 -27.96 29.64 -22.64
CA ALA A 288 -27.46 29.26 -23.97
C ALA A 288 -26.93 30.45 -24.80
N ALA A 289 -27.30 31.69 -24.46
CA ALA A 289 -26.87 32.88 -25.20
C ALA A 289 -25.50 33.45 -24.77
N ARG A 290 -24.89 32.95 -23.68
CA ARG A 290 -23.60 33.48 -23.18
C ARG A 290 -22.36 32.72 -23.64
N GLN A 291 -22.48 31.52 -24.22
CA GLN A 291 -21.31 30.73 -24.66
C GLN A 291 -20.83 31.02 -26.09
N GLN A 292 -21.58 31.79 -26.89
CA GLN A 292 -21.19 32.10 -28.29
C GLN A 292 -20.26 33.31 -28.45
N GLN A 293 -19.83 33.98 -27.36
CA GLN A 293 -18.94 35.15 -27.43
C GLN A 293 -17.47 34.88 -27.05
N ALA A 294 -17.08 33.64 -26.74
CA ALA A 294 -15.72 33.32 -26.29
C ALA A 294 -14.82 32.61 -27.35
N SER A 295 -15.22 32.58 -28.62
CA SER A 295 -14.43 31.96 -29.71
C SER A 295 -14.02 32.97 -30.79
N LYS A 296 -13.50 34.12 -30.38
CA LYS A 296 -12.75 35.01 -31.27
C LYS A 296 -11.55 35.55 -30.51
N ASN A 297 -10.44 34.81 -30.58
CA ASN A 297 -9.05 35.30 -30.59
C ASN A 297 -8.09 34.16 -30.24
N MET A 298 -7.74 33.32 -31.22
CA MET A 298 -6.45 32.63 -31.20
C MET A 298 -5.95 32.46 -32.63
N ARG A 299 -4.91 33.23 -32.95
CA ARG A 299 -4.23 33.29 -34.23
C ARG A 299 -3.02 32.37 -34.12
N VAL A 300 -3.04 31.22 -34.78
CA VAL A 300 -1.87 30.35 -34.90
C VAL A 300 -1.01 30.86 -36.04
N VAL A 301 0.22 31.27 -35.74
CA VAL A 301 1.26 31.55 -36.73
C VAL A 301 2.17 30.32 -36.76
N GLY A 302 2.11 29.57 -37.85
CA GLY A 302 3.06 28.51 -38.17
C GLY A 302 4.11 29.00 -39.16
N LYS A 303 5.37 28.62 -38.92
CA LYS A 303 6.42 28.37 -39.93
C LYS A 303 7.71 28.01 -39.22
N VAL A 304 8.22 26.79 -39.39
CA VAL A 304 9.62 26.51 -39.74
C VAL A 304 9.66 25.21 -40.56
N ALA A 305 10.36 25.25 -41.68
CA ALA A 305 10.69 24.14 -42.56
C ALA A 305 12.20 23.87 -42.50
N GLY A 306 12.62 22.65 -42.83
CA GLY A 306 14.02 22.21 -43.02
C GLY A 306 14.24 20.79 -42.47
N THR A 307 14.18 19.69 -43.24
CA THR A 307 15.18 19.16 -44.21
C THR A 307 16.55 18.95 -43.53
N GLY A 308 17.18 17.77 -43.42
CA GLY A 308 16.95 16.41 -43.91
C GLY A 308 18.12 15.48 -43.51
N ALA A 309 18.06 14.23 -44.03
CA ALA A 309 19.09 13.16 -44.13
C ALA A 309 19.64 12.54 -42.81
N ALA A 310 19.36 11.27 -42.46
CA ALA A 310 19.73 9.97 -43.06
C ALA A 310 21.21 9.55 -42.84
N ILE A 311 21.42 8.38 -42.19
CA ILE A 311 22.34 7.27 -42.56
C ILE A 311 22.21 6.09 -41.55
N LEU A 312 21.90 4.91 -42.11
CA LEU A 312 22.25 3.49 -41.83
C LEU A 312 22.84 3.10 -40.45
N GLY A 313 22.58 1.94 -39.84
CA GLY A 313 21.93 0.65 -40.19
C GLY A 313 21.75 -0.11 -38.86
N GLY A 314 20.91 -1.13 -38.70
CA GLY A 314 20.71 -2.30 -39.52
C GLY A 314 20.90 -3.52 -38.62
N LEU A 315 19.82 -4.06 -38.07
CA LEU A 315 19.71 -5.47 -37.67
C LEU A 315 18.23 -5.86 -37.79
N ALA A 316 17.99 -6.81 -38.67
CA ALA A 316 16.67 -7.33 -39.04
C ALA A 316 16.54 -8.79 -38.60
N LEU A 317 15.39 -9.12 -38.01
CA LEU A 317 14.69 -10.42 -37.95
C LEU A 317 13.48 -10.13 -37.03
N GLY A 318 12.21 -10.03 -37.45
CA GLY A 318 11.40 -10.83 -38.38
C GLY A 318 10.14 -11.26 -37.61
N VAL A 319 9.16 -10.36 -37.40
CA VAL A 319 7.85 -10.25 -38.09
C VAL A 319 6.92 -11.48 -37.96
N VAL A 320 5.80 -11.32 -37.23
CA VAL A 320 4.43 -11.39 -37.79
C VAL A 320 3.53 -10.36 -37.09
N LYS A 321 2.82 -9.57 -37.91
CA LYS A 321 1.87 -8.49 -37.60
C LYS A 321 0.41 -8.98 -37.70
N GLY A 322 -0.47 -8.26 -37.01
CA GLY A 322 -1.89 -8.07 -37.32
C GLY A 322 -2.56 -7.14 -36.28
N LEU A 323 -2.51 -5.80 -36.37
CA LEU A 323 -3.44 -4.85 -37.05
C LEU A 323 -4.91 -5.08 -36.62
N ILE A 324 -5.67 -4.17 -35.95
CA ILE A 324 -6.00 -2.76 -36.25
C ILE A 324 -6.65 -2.07 -35.03
N GLN A 325 -6.23 -0.81 -34.77
CA GLN A 325 -7.01 0.40 -34.44
C GLN A 325 -8.31 0.34 -33.60
N GLN A 326 -8.31 0.98 -32.42
CA GLN A 326 -9.17 2.15 -32.17
C GLN A 326 -8.70 2.95 -30.93
N GLN A 327 -8.29 4.20 -31.19
CA GLN A 327 -8.00 5.24 -30.22
C GLN A 327 -9.29 6.04 -29.97
N LEU A 328 -9.65 6.31 -28.71
CA LEU A 328 -10.23 7.58 -28.27
C LEU A 328 -9.98 7.80 -26.76
N ASN A 329 -9.13 8.79 -26.49
CA ASN A 329 -9.10 9.78 -25.39
C ASN A 329 -9.44 9.37 -23.94
N MET A 330 -8.47 9.59 -23.05
CA MET A 330 -8.63 10.53 -21.93
C MET A 330 -7.28 11.22 -21.63
N ASP A 331 -7.28 12.55 -21.78
CA ASP A 331 -6.24 13.48 -21.33
C ASP A 331 -6.26 13.57 -19.79
N ILE A 332 -5.21 13.07 -19.14
CA ILE A 332 -4.71 13.55 -17.84
C ILE A 332 -3.18 13.50 -17.92
N GLY A 333 -2.59 14.45 -18.65
CA GLY A 333 -1.14 14.49 -18.94
C GLY A 333 -0.37 15.72 -18.46
N ASP A 334 -1.03 16.78 -17.98
CA ASP A 334 -0.40 18.10 -17.86
C ASP A 334 -0.25 18.66 -16.43
N ALA A 335 -0.12 17.81 -15.41
CA ALA A 335 0.09 18.28 -14.02
C ALA A 335 1.42 17.87 -13.36
N LEU A 336 2.35 17.19 -14.05
CA LEU A 336 3.63 16.75 -13.45
C LEU A 336 4.88 17.12 -14.26
N GLY A 337 4.77 18.09 -15.16
CA GLY A 337 5.92 18.65 -15.88
C GLY A 337 6.55 19.83 -15.16
N ASN A 338 7.16 19.61 -13.99
CA ASN A 338 8.20 20.48 -13.40
C ASN A 338 8.70 19.87 -12.08
N ILE A 339 9.79 19.11 -12.15
CA ILE A 339 10.89 19.01 -11.17
C ILE A 339 11.92 18.05 -11.80
N VAL A 340 12.76 18.58 -12.69
CA VAL A 340 14.11 18.06 -12.96
C VAL A 340 14.96 19.26 -13.34
N GLY A 341 15.97 19.57 -12.53
CA GLY A 341 16.93 20.60 -12.89
C GLY A 341 17.89 20.97 -11.78
N ILE A 342 18.78 20.06 -11.35
CA ILE A 342 20.13 20.42 -10.93
C ILE A 342 21.08 19.26 -11.29
N ALA A 343 21.86 19.45 -12.35
CA ALA A 343 23.10 18.71 -12.60
C ALA A 343 24.18 19.72 -13.02
N GLY A 344 25.40 19.54 -12.51
CA GLY A 344 26.61 20.04 -13.15
C GLY A 344 27.34 21.17 -12.43
N GLY A 345 28.30 20.80 -11.59
CA GLY A 345 29.44 21.64 -11.22
C GLY A 345 30.69 20.78 -11.21
N SER A 346 31.49 20.87 -12.26
CA SER A 346 32.79 20.22 -12.47
C SER A 346 33.90 21.27 -12.45
N LEU A 347 35.15 20.79 -12.34
CA LEU A 347 36.45 21.48 -12.25
C LEU A 347 36.79 21.90 -10.81
N GLY A 348 37.94 21.59 -10.21
CA GLY A 348 39.19 20.93 -10.61
C GLY A 348 40.18 21.17 -9.45
N GLY A 349 41.17 20.31 -9.23
CA GLY A 349 42.14 20.55 -8.15
C GLY A 349 43.15 19.43 -7.95
N ASP A 350 44.41 19.83 -8.01
CA ASP A 350 45.64 19.06 -8.18
C ASP A 350 46.11 18.11 -7.05
N SER A 351 47.00 17.24 -7.51
CA SER A 351 48.09 16.45 -6.92
C SER A 351 48.71 16.78 -5.53
N GLY A 352 49.24 15.71 -4.92
CA GLY A 352 50.27 15.68 -3.85
C GLY A 352 49.78 14.90 -2.64
N GLY A 353 50.42 13.87 -2.07
CA GLY A 353 51.82 13.47 -2.01
C GLY A 353 52.20 13.28 -0.53
N GLY A 354 52.61 12.08 -0.13
CA GLY A 354 53.47 11.87 1.06
C GLY A 354 52.85 11.35 2.37
N GLY A 355 53.28 10.15 2.77
CA GLY A 355 54.05 9.96 4.02
C GLY A 355 53.33 9.88 5.38
N GLY A 356 53.24 8.66 5.91
CA GLY A 356 53.86 8.25 7.20
C GLY A 356 53.45 8.88 8.53
N GLY A 357 53.30 8.02 9.54
CA GLY A 357 53.52 8.39 10.95
C GLY A 357 52.40 7.96 11.89
N GLY A 358 52.70 6.99 12.77
CA GLY A 358 51.86 6.64 13.91
C GLY A 358 51.86 7.72 15.00
N GLY A 359 50.94 7.60 15.94
CA GLY A 359 50.85 8.54 17.06
C GLY A 359 49.63 8.25 17.93
N ASP A 360 49.93 8.08 19.20
CA ASP A 360 49.13 7.56 20.30
C ASP A 360 48.15 8.58 20.91
N SER A 361 47.31 8.07 21.80
CA SER A 361 46.71 8.74 22.99
C SER A 361 45.58 9.79 22.85
N GLY A 362 44.45 9.44 23.48
CA GLY A 362 43.91 10.20 24.62
C GLY A 362 42.96 11.37 24.35
N GLY A 363 41.85 11.41 25.10
CA GLY A 363 41.15 12.66 25.42
C GLY A 363 39.65 12.60 25.23
N GLY A 364 38.92 12.61 26.35
CA GLY A 364 37.46 12.63 26.39
C GLY A 364 36.84 13.93 25.86
N GLY A 365 35.58 13.81 25.47
CA GLY A 365 34.72 14.93 25.13
C GLY A 365 33.27 14.52 25.35
N GLY A 366 32.71 14.92 26.50
CA GLY A 366 31.28 14.83 26.76
C GLY A 366 30.55 15.83 25.87
N GLY A 367 29.97 15.35 24.78
CA GLY A 367 29.05 16.12 23.94
C GLY A 367 27.62 15.85 24.37
N GLY A 368 27.01 16.83 25.04
CA GLY A 368 25.56 16.87 25.23
C GLY A 368 24.89 16.94 23.87
N VAL A 369 24.08 15.93 23.55
CA VAL A 369 23.22 15.91 22.38
C VAL A 369 21.91 16.61 22.73
N ASP A 370 21.72 17.79 22.17
CA ASP A 370 20.43 18.46 22.12
C ASP A 370 19.45 17.57 21.35
N SER A 371 18.55 16.93 22.09
CA SER A 371 17.39 16.25 21.54
C SER A 371 16.44 17.29 20.94
N MET A 372 16.54 17.53 19.64
CA MET A 372 15.48 18.20 18.90
C MET A 372 14.22 17.33 18.94
N ALA A 373 13.26 17.72 19.79
CA ALA A 373 11.93 17.15 19.80
C ALA A 373 11.22 17.52 18.49
N PHE A 374 11.19 16.59 17.53
CA PHE A 374 10.38 16.72 16.33
C PHE A 374 8.91 16.48 16.71
N GLN A 375 8.13 17.55 16.82
CA GLN A 375 6.71 17.47 17.12
C GLN A 375 5.97 16.95 15.87
N ALA A 376 5.73 15.64 15.81
CA ALA A 376 4.94 15.03 14.74
C ALA A 376 3.48 15.44 14.88
N GLN A 377 2.96 16.19 13.92
CA GLN A 377 1.54 16.54 13.85
C GLN A 377 0.76 15.31 13.39
N MET A 378 0.17 14.62 14.36
CA MET A 378 -0.68 13.46 14.14
C MET A 378 -2.05 13.96 13.66
N GLN A 379 -2.35 13.72 12.39
CA GLN A 379 -3.67 14.05 11.83
C GLN A 379 -4.56 12.82 11.98
N GLU A 380 -5.20 12.73 13.15
CA GLU A 380 -6.30 11.79 13.38
C GLU A 380 -7.60 12.42 12.85
N ASP A 381 -7.93 12.16 11.59
CA ASP A 381 -9.28 12.47 11.11
C ASP A 381 -10.18 11.28 11.48
N VAL A 382 -10.66 11.29 12.73
CA VAL A 382 -11.71 10.40 13.20
C VAL A 382 -13.01 10.80 12.51
N TRP A 383 -13.45 9.97 11.56
CA TRP A 383 -14.79 10.07 11.00
C TRP A 383 -15.81 9.64 12.07
N ASN A 384 -16.45 10.62 12.72
CA ASN A 384 -17.71 10.41 13.42
C ASN A 384 -18.80 10.25 12.36
N GLY A 385 -19.06 9.02 11.92
CA GLY A 385 -20.24 8.74 11.11
C GLY A 385 -21.52 9.21 11.81
N PRO A 386 -22.61 9.44 11.08
CA PRO A 386 -23.86 9.89 11.68
C PRO A 386 -24.32 8.85 12.72
N VAL A 387 -24.28 9.23 13.99
CA VAL A 387 -25.01 8.55 15.05
C VAL A 387 -26.47 8.81 14.73
N SER A 388 -27.20 7.78 14.31
CA SER A 388 -28.65 7.89 14.26
C SER A 388 -29.15 8.01 15.69
N ASP A 389 -29.47 9.23 16.12
CA ASP A 389 -30.24 9.49 17.33
C ASP A 389 -31.66 8.92 17.13
N ALA A 390 -31.79 7.61 17.28
CA ALA A 390 -33.08 6.99 17.54
C ALA A 390 -33.42 7.29 19.00
N ALA A 391 -34.11 8.41 19.22
CA ALA A 391 -34.75 8.74 20.48
C ALA A 391 -35.64 7.55 20.89
N MET A 392 -35.27 6.86 21.97
CA MET A 392 -36.17 5.97 22.68
C MET A 392 -37.14 6.82 23.49
N ASP A 393 -38.41 6.78 23.12
CA ASP A 393 -39.50 7.26 23.96
C ASP A 393 -39.56 6.41 25.25
N PRO A 394 -39.76 7.04 26.43
CA PRO A 394 -39.92 6.33 27.67
C PRO A 394 -41.29 5.62 27.70
N ILE A 395 -41.26 4.31 27.90
CA ILE A 395 -42.44 3.49 28.19
C ILE A 395 -43.02 3.94 29.54
N GLN A 396 -44.29 4.39 29.53
CA GLN A 396 -45.14 4.50 30.72
C GLN A 396 -45.91 3.20 30.94
#